data_AF-A0A954L2E1-F1
#
_entry.id   AF-A0A954L2E1-F1
#
_cell.length_a   1.000
_cell.length_b   1.000
_cell.length_c   1.000
_cell.angle_alpha   90.00
_cell.angle_beta   90.00
_cell.angle_gamma   90.00
#
_symmetry.space_group_name_H-M   'P 1'
#
loop_
_entity.id
_entity.type
_entity.pdbx_description
1 polymer ?
#
loop_
_entity_poly.entity_id
_entity_poly.type
_entity_poly.pdbx_seq_one_letter_code
_entity_poly.pdbx_strand_id
1 'polypeptide(L)'
;DRCERVLLTDLTWPPYLLWMLEHFGSSGIDVSLLPLKHAVWKEGRSADDIAEMILTQLQTKNCDGLFLPAITHTGIKLPVATILNELHHQRAHTATVVDASQAFGHIVTNSWSHLADFTFGGMHKWVRAYLPLAVGFTKHDGSSIRTSLPAEFLPNYRNETMNFSPLITTCGALSDICAKDCVGHESIISASQKRLSEEEWDLITPDGTMQSRIRLIRCHLNANPLILRTMLVGRGIAATVFADGTVRLSLGVTRDIVKINDWTKESPKENGVNSILAMGSGQCDDSGSVACVAISDRAAGSG
;
A
#
# COMPACT_ATOMS: atom_id res chain seq x y z
N ASP A 1 -13.05 -14.83 24.24
CA ASP A 1 -13.42 -15.69 23.10
C ASP A 1 -12.27 -15.73 22.11
N ARG A 2 -11.99 -16.92 21.56
CA ARG A 2 -10.93 -17.13 20.55
C ARG A 2 -11.57 -16.92 19.18
N CYS A 3 -10.92 -16.16 18.31
CA CYS A 3 -11.35 -16.01 16.91
C CYS A 3 -11.13 -17.34 16.17
N GLU A 4 -12.18 -17.87 15.56
CA GLU A 4 -12.18 -19.18 14.89
C GLU A 4 -12.25 -19.06 13.36
N ARG A 5 -12.82 -17.97 12.84
CA ARG A 5 -13.12 -17.79 11.41
C ARG A 5 -12.77 -16.39 10.94
N VAL A 6 -11.72 -16.28 10.13
CA VAL A 6 -11.20 -15.01 9.63
C VAL A 6 -11.58 -14.83 8.16
N LEU A 7 -12.15 -13.67 7.83
CA LEU A 7 -12.30 -13.21 6.45
C LEU A 7 -11.08 -12.40 6.01
N LEU A 8 -10.47 -12.84 4.89
CA LEU A 8 -9.43 -12.14 4.15
C LEU A 8 -9.95 -11.77 2.76
N THR A 9 -9.22 -10.87 2.08
CA THR A 9 -9.46 -10.55 0.67
C THR A 9 -8.20 -10.80 -0.16
N ASP A 10 -8.37 -11.10 -1.45
CA ASP A 10 -7.26 -11.23 -2.42
C ASP A 10 -6.56 -9.89 -2.74
N LEU A 11 -7.02 -8.80 -2.12
CA LEU A 11 -6.42 -7.47 -2.14
C LEU A 11 -5.35 -7.26 -1.07
N THR A 12 -5.26 -8.20 -0.11
CA THR A 12 -4.22 -8.24 0.92
C THR A 12 -2.83 -8.33 0.29
N TRP A 13 -1.81 -7.78 0.94
CA TRP A 13 -0.44 -7.89 0.44
C TRP A 13 -0.01 -9.37 0.36
N PRO A 14 0.49 -9.87 -0.80
CA PRO A 14 0.65 -11.31 -1.00
C PRO A 14 1.50 -12.02 0.07
N PRO A 15 2.62 -11.46 0.56
CA PRO A 15 3.36 -12.08 1.67
C PRO A 15 2.54 -12.23 2.96
N TYR A 16 1.69 -11.26 3.30
CA TYR A 16 0.79 -11.39 4.44
C TYR A 16 -0.28 -12.43 4.20
N LEU A 17 -0.86 -12.48 3.00
CA LEU A 17 -1.86 -13.48 2.66
C LEU A 17 -1.28 -14.89 2.76
N LEU A 18 -0.12 -15.14 2.17
CA LEU A 18 0.58 -16.43 2.25
C LEU A 18 0.88 -16.82 3.69
N TRP A 19 1.47 -15.90 4.46
CA TRP A 19 1.78 -16.14 5.87
C TRP A 19 0.52 -16.43 6.69
N MET A 20 -0.56 -15.66 6.52
CA MET A 20 -1.82 -15.88 7.25
C MET A 20 -2.45 -17.22 6.88
N LEU A 21 -2.49 -17.59 5.60
CA LEU A 21 -3.03 -18.89 5.18
C LEU A 21 -2.26 -20.06 5.79
N GLU A 22 -0.94 -19.98 5.82
CA GLU A 22 -0.07 -21.00 6.42
C GLU A 22 -0.23 -21.06 7.95
N HIS A 23 -0.18 -19.90 8.61
CA HIS A 23 -0.20 -19.81 10.07
C HIS A 23 -1.57 -20.12 10.67
N PHE A 24 -2.64 -19.59 10.08
CA PHE A 24 -4.01 -19.86 10.52
C PHE A 24 -4.42 -21.30 10.26
N GLY A 25 -4.05 -21.85 9.08
CA GLY A 25 -4.28 -23.27 8.77
C GLY A 25 -3.62 -24.21 9.78
N SER A 26 -2.39 -23.90 10.20
CA SER A 26 -1.67 -24.66 11.23
C SER A 26 -2.26 -24.51 12.64
N SER A 27 -3.00 -23.43 12.90
CA SER A 27 -3.58 -23.08 14.20
C SER A 27 -5.04 -23.52 14.37
N GLY A 28 -5.62 -24.17 13.36
CA GLY A 28 -7.03 -24.58 13.34
C GLY A 28 -8.01 -23.41 13.17
N ILE A 29 -7.55 -22.25 12.69
CA ILE A 29 -8.38 -21.10 12.35
C ILE A 29 -8.83 -21.27 10.90
N ASP A 30 -10.14 -21.24 10.67
CA ASP A 30 -10.72 -21.31 9.33
C ASP A 30 -10.60 -19.94 8.63
N VAL A 31 -10.17 -19.96 7.37
CA VAL A 31 -9.90 -18.74 6.60
C VAL A 31 -10.80 -18.71 5.38
N SER A 32 -11.67 -17.71 5.32
CA SER A 32 -12.44 -17.39 4.12
C SER A 32 -11.69 -16.35 3.30
N LEU A 33 -11.43 -16.64 2.02
CA LEU A 33 -10.85 -15.68 1.09
C LEU A 33 -11.91 -15.15 0.13
N LEU A 34 -12.17 -13.84 0.16
CA LEU A 34 -13.09 -13.16 -0.76
C LEU A 34 -12.32 -12.57 -1.95
N PRO A 35 -12.57 -13.03 -3.19
CA PRO A 35 -11.92 -12.48 -4.37
C PRO A 35 -12.57 -11.15 -4.78
N LEU A 36 -11.88 -10.04 -4.51
CA LEU A 36 -12.33 -8.68 -4.85
C LEU A 36 -11.54 -8.07 -6.01
N LYS A 37 -10.35 -8.60 -6.33
CA LYS A 37 -9.51 -8.04 -7.41
C LYS A 37 -10.24 -8.02 -8.75
N HIS A 38 -10.96 -9.08 -9.10
CA HIS A 38 -11.74 -9.13 -10.34
C HIS A 38 -12.90 -8.12 -10.31
N ALA A 39 -13.67 -8.10 -9.22
CA ALA A 39 -14.77 -7.17 -9.02
C ALA A 39 -14.33 -5.70 -9.18
N VAL A 40 -13.20 -5.32 -8.58
CA VAL A 40 -12.69 -3.95 -8.68
C VAL A 40 -12.16 -3.63 -10.09
N TRP A 41 -11.29 -4.47 -10.64
CA TRP A 41 -10.56 -4.11 -11.87
C TRP A 41 -11.25 -4.48 -13.19
N LYS A 42 -12.18 -5.43 -13.17
CA LYS A 42 -12.84 -5.94 -14.38
C LYS A 42 -14.31 -5.58 -14.42
N GLU A 43 -15.00 -5.71 -13.30
CA GLU A 43 -16.43 -5.35 -13.22
C GLU A 43 -16.65 -3.88 -12.89
N GLY A 44 -15.62 -3.17 -12.41
CA GLY A 44 -15.74 -1.75 -12.04
C GLY A 44 -16.68 -1.52 -10.87
N ARG A 45 -16.78 -2.48 -9.94
CA ARG A 45 -17.62 -2.35 -8.74
C ARG A 45 -17.27 -1.10 -7.95
N SER A 46 -18.31 -0.42 -7.45
CA SER A 46 -18.18 0.78 -6.64
C SER A 46 -17.68 0.46 -5.22
N ALA A 47 -17.32 1.49 -4.47
CA ALA A 47 -17.02 1.35 -3.04
C ALA A 47 -18.17 0.71 -2.26
N ASP A 48 -19.43 1.08 -2.54
CA ASP A 48 -20.59 0.56 -1.82
C ASP A 48 -20.81 -0.93 -2.13
N ASP A 49 -20.69 -1.33 -3.41
CA ASP A 49 -20.75 -2.74 -3.82
C ASP A 49 -19.68 -3.58 -3.07
N ILE A 50 -18.44 -3.07 -2.99
CA ILE A 50 -17.35 -3.78 -2.33
C ILE A 50 -17.59 -3.90 -0.81
N ALA A 51 -18.14 -2.85 -0.18
CA ALA A 51 -18.51 -2.91 1.23
C ALA A 51 -19.62 -3.97 1.47
N GLU A 52 -20.66 -3.97 0.64
CA GLU A 52 -21.76 -4.95 0.71
C GLU A 52 -21.25 -6.39 0.53
N MET A 53 -20.37 -6.62 -0.45
CA MET A 53 -19.77 -7.95 -0.68
C MET A 53 -19.01 -8.45 0.55
N ILE A 54 -18.22 -7.58 1.21
CA ILE A 54 -17.46 -7.95 2.41
C ILE A 54 -18.41 -8.27 3.57
N LEU A 55 -19.39 -7.40 3.84
CA LEU A 55 -20.35 -7.57 4.92
C LEU A 55 -21.21 -8.83 4.73
N THR A 56 -21.69 -9.08 3.51
CA THR A 56 -22.45 -10.27 3.15
C THR A 56 -21.62 -11.54 3.35
N GLN A 57 -20.34 -11.51 2.96
CA GLN A 57 -19.45 -12.66 3.14
C GLN A 57 -19.17 -12.94 4.63
N LEU A 58 -18.95 -11.91 5.45
CA LEU A 58 -18.78 -12.04 6.90
C LEU A 58 -19.98 -12.78 7.52
N GLN A 59 -21.19 -12.35 7.19
CA GLN A 59 -22.42 -12.95 7.71
C GLN A 59 -22.62 -14.37 7.17
N THR A 60 -22.49 -14.58 5.86
CA THR A 60 -22.73 -15.88 5.20
C THR A 60 -21.77 -16.96 5.69
N LYS A 61 -20.52 -16.59 6.01
CA LYS A 61 -19.51 -17.52 6.52
C LYS A 61 -19.43 -17.56 8.05
N ASN A 62 -20.20 -16.70 8.73
CA ASN A 62 -20.13 -16.48 10.17
C ASN A 62 -18.68 -16.25 10.62
N CYS A 63 -17.99 -15.34 9.94
CA CYS A 63 -16.64 -14.94 10.32
C CYS A 63 -16.69 -14.03 11.54
N ASP A 64 -15.86 -14.34 12.53
CA ASP A 64 -15.67 -13.57 13.77
C ASP A 64 -14.38 -12.73 13.74
N GLY A 65 -13.59 -12.85 12.66
CA GLY A 65 -12.43 -12.01 12.37
C GLY A 65 -12.47 -11.40 10.96
N LEU A 66 -11.95 -10.18 10.82
CA LEU A 66 -11.82 -9.47 9.56
C LEU A 66 -10.45 -8.81 9.46
N PHE A 67 -9.71 -9.10 8.39
CA PHE A 67 -8.46 -8.40 8.06
C PHE A 67 -8.60 -7.64 6.75
N LEU A 68 -8.33 -6.33 6.75
CA LEU A 68 -8.41 -5.48 5.55
C LEU A 68 -7.20 -4.57 5.40
N PRO A 69 -6.62 -4.41 4.20
CA PRO A 69 -5.78 -3.27 3.91
C PRO A 69 -6.63 -2.01 3.72
N ALA A 70 -6.33 -0.90 4.39
CA ALA A 70 -7.01 0.37 4.14
C ALA A 70 -6.74 0.90 2.72
N ILE A 71 -5.50 0.74 2.26
CA ILE A 71 -5.11 0.95 0.87
C ILE A 71 -4.24 -0.23 0.45
N THR A 72 -4.54 -0.84 -0.69
CA THR A 72 -3.77 -1.96 -1.21
C THR A 72 -2.42 -1.50 -1.75
N HIS A 73 -1.48 -2.44 -1.90
CA HIS A 73 -0.20 -2.17 -2.55
C HIS A 73 -0.34 -1.77 -4.04
N THR A 74 -1.50 -1.99 -4.66
CA THR A 74 -1.84 -1.59 -6.03
C THR A 74 -2.60 -0.28 -6.11
N GLY A 75 -2.96 0.32 -4.96
CA GLY A 75 -3.58 1.63 -4.92
C GLY A 75 -5.10 1.68 -4.81
N ILE A 76 -5.75 0.54 -4.55
CA ILE A 76 -7.18 0.50 -4.24
C ILE A 76 -7.37 0.98 -2.80
N LYS A 77 -8.15 2.03 -2.61
CA LYS A 77 -8.59 2.52 -1.30
C LYS A 77 -9.90 1.81 -0.96
N LEU A 78 -9.87 0.90 0.02
CA LEU A 78 -11.07 0.18 0.45
C LEU A 78 -12.02 1.10 1.24
N PRO A 79 -13.34 0.85 1.19
CA PRO A 79 -14.36 1.59 1.94
C PRO A 79 -14.37 1.21 3.43
N VAL A 80 -13.20 1.24 4.08
CA VAL A 80 -13.02 0.78 5.47
C VAL A 80 -13.93 1.50 6.46
N ALA A 81 -14.14 2.82 6.27
CA ALA A 81 -15.05 3.58 7.12
C ALA A 81 -16.49 3.05 7.04
N THR A 82 -17.01 2.78 5.84
CA THR A 82 -18.36 2.23 5.64
C THR A 82 -18.49 0.87 6.31
N ILE A 83 -17.53 -0.04 6.06
CA ILE A 83 -17.53 -1.40 6.62
C ILE A 83 -17.50 -1.37 8.16
N LEU A 84 -16.58 -0.60 8.76
CA LEU A 84 -16.43 -0.58 10.21
C LEU A 84 -17.59 0.12 10.91
N ASN A 85 -18.18 1.17 10.33
CA ASN A 85 -19.38 1.79 10.87
C ASN A 85 -20.55 0.81 10.86
N GLU A 86 -20.72 0.05 9.78
CA GLU A 86 -21.80 -0.93 9.68
C GLU A 86 -21.65 -2.06 10.72
N LEU A 87 -20.44 -2.61 10.87
CA LEU A 87 -20.14 -3.60 11.92
C LEU A 87 -20.39 -3.03 13.33
N HIS A 88 -20.02 -1.78 13.55
CA HIS A 88 -20.27 -1.09 14.81
C HIS A 88 -21.77 -0.91 15.10
N HIS A 89 -22.55 -0.49 14.10
CA HIS A 89 -24.00 -0.30 14.22
C HIS A 89 -24.75 -1.61 14.44
N GLN A 90 -24.35 -2.68 13.75
CA GLN A 90 -24.92 -4.03 13.94
C GLN A 90 -24.54 -4.66 15.29
N ARG A 91 -23.62 -4.04 16.04
CA ARG A 91 -23.00 -4.62 17.25
C ARG A 91 -22.44 -6.02 16.99
N ALA A 92 -21.91 -6.23 15.79
CA ALA A 92 -21.29 -7.50 15.42
C ALA A 92 -20.04 -7.70 16.29
N HIS A 93 -19.90 -8.90 16.86
CA HIS A 93 -18.71 -9.29 17.62
C HIS A 93 -17.56 -9.74 16.68
N THR A 94 -17.29 -8.97 15.63
CA THR A 94 -16.23 -9.27 14.67
C THR A 94 -14.96 -8.53 15.06
N ALA A 95 -13.89 -9.26 15.35
CA ALA A 95 -12.57 -8.70 15.60
C ALA A 95 -11.99 -8.14 14.29
N THR A 96 -11.61 -6.87 14.28
CA THR A 96 -11.20 -6.15 13.07
C THR A 96 -9.73 -5.72 13.12
N VAL A 97 -8.99 -6.09 12.09
CA VAL A 97 -7.59 -5.71 11.89
C VAL A 97 -7.45 -4.95 10.57
N VAL A 98 -6.88 -3.74 10.64
CA VAL A 98 -6.65 -2.90 9.45
C VAL A 98 -5.16 -2.67 9.22
N ASP A 99 -4.66 -3.11 8.06
CA ASP A 99 -3.34 -2.73 7.56
C ASP A 99 -3.41 -1.34 6.92
N ALA A 100 -2.90 -0.36 7.64
CA ALA A 100 -2.80 1.05 7.26
C ALA A 100 -1.42 1.42 6.70
N SER A 101 -0.57 0.44 6.34
CA SER A 101 0.79 0.69 5.82
C SER A 101 0.85 1.58 4.59
N GLN A 102 -0.19 1.55 3.74
CA GLN A 102 -0.32 2.46 2.60
C GLN A 102 -1.27 3.62 2.88
N ALA A 103 -1.88 3.73 4.07
CA ALA A 103 -2.88 4.73 4.42
C ALA A 103 -2.34 5.84 5.32
N PHE A 104 -1.45 5.55 6.28
CA PHE A 104 -0.88 6.57 7.16
C PHE A 104 -0.08 7.62 6.41
N GLY A 105 -0.41 8.91 6.58
CA GLY A 105 0.16 10.01 5.78
C GLY A 105 -0.29 10.01 4.31
N HIS A 106 -1.04 8.99 3.90
CA HIS A 106 -1.62 8.89 2.58
C HIS A 106 -3.03 9.46 2.56
N ILE A 107 -3.93 9.01 3.41
CA ILE A 107 -5.31 9.50 3.48
C ILE A 107 -5.64 9.92 4.92
N VAL A 108 -6.75 10.64 5.09
CA VAL A 108 -7.30 10.90 6.42
C VAL A 108 -7.83 9.58 6.99
N THR A 109 -7.35 9.20 8.18
CA THR A 109 -7.70 7.92 8.84
C THR A 109 -8.57 8.08 10.08
N ASN A 110 -8.82 9.31 10.53
CA ASN A 110 -9.57 9.57 11.77
C ASN A 110 -11.03 9.09 11.71
N SER A 111 -11.62 8.99 10.52
CA SER A 111 -13.00 8.55 10.32
C SER A 111 -13.25 7.07 10.59
N TRP A 112 -12.20 6.26 10.69
CA TRP A 112 -12.34 4.80 10.82
C TRP A 112 -11.33 4.14 11.75
N SER A 113 -10.16 4.72 11.98
CA SER A 113 -9.10 4.10 12.81
C SER A 113 -9.53 3.82 14.26
N HIS A 114 -10.46 4.61 14.79
CA HIS A 114 -11.02 4.43 16.14
C HIS A 114 -12.13 3.35 16.21
N LEU A 115 -12.60 2.86 15.06
CA LEU A 115 -13.63 1.83 14.97
C LEU A 115 -13.01 0.43 14.89
N ALA A 116 -11.81 0.30 14.33
CA ALA A 116 -11.09 -0.96 14.23
C ALA A 116 -10.54 -1.39 15.59
N ASP A 117 -10.54 -2.70 15.88
CA ASP A 117 -9.94 -3.22 17.11
C ASP A 117 -8.42 -3.05 17.10
N PHE A 118 -7.80 -3.31 15.95
CA PHE A 118 -6.38 -3.07 15.73
C PHE A 118 -6.11 -2.43 14.37
N THR A 119 -5.31 -1.36 14.34
CA THR A 119 -4.80 -0.76 13.10
C THR A 119 -3.29 -0.68 13.18
N PHE A 120 -2.57 -1.10 12.14
CA PHE A 120 -1.11 -1.02 12.13
C PHE A 120 -0.55 -0.54 10.79
N GLY A 121 0.69 -0.07 10.78
CA GLY A 121 1.34 0.33 9.54
C GLY A 121 2.74 0.90 9.72
N GLY A 122 3.49 0.91 8.62
CA GLY A 122 4.84 1.48 8.56
C GLY A 122 4.86 2.99 8.38
N MET A 123 5.75 3.68 9.09
CA MET A 123 5.95 5.14 9.04
C MET A 123 6.95 5.62 7.96
N HIS A 124 7.72 4.69 7.38
CA HIS A 124 8.74 4.99 6.38
C HIS A 124 8.19 5.15 4.95
N LYS A 125 6.87 5.09 4.77
CA LYS A 125 6.20 5.24 3.46
C LYS A 125 5.66 6.66 3.31
N TRP A 126 4.34 6.81 3.34
CA TRP A 126 3.65 8.09 3.12
C TRP A 126 3.79 9.06 4.29
N VAL A 127 4.07 8.56 5.50
CA VAL A 127 4.46 9.42 6.62
C VAL A 127 5.85 10.01 6.43
N ARG A 128 6.73 9.37 5.64
CA ARG A 128 8.09 9.83 5.34
C ARG A 128 8.99 9.95 6.57
N ALA A 129 8.86 9.05 7.53
CA ALA A 129 9.74 8.98 8.70
C ALA A 129 11.19 8.55 8.38
N TYR A 130 11.52 8.29 7.10
CA TYR A 130 12.81 7.85 6.55
C TYR A 130 13.33 6.50 7.08
N LEU A 131 13.37 6.31 8.39
CA LEU A 131 13.77 5.07 9.04
C LEU A 131 12.58 4.13 9.21
N PRO A 132 12.77 2.81 9.05
CA PRO A 132 11.72 1.83 9.29
C PRO A 132 11.24 1.86 10.75
N LEU A 133 9.98 2.22 10.93
CA LEU A 133 9.21 2.03 12.15
C LEU A 133 7.83 1.53 11.76
N ALA A 134 7.34 0.50 12.44
CA ALA A 134 5.93 0.11 12.40
C ALA A 134 5.26 0.54 13.70
N VAL A 135 4.02 1.00 13.62
CA VAL A 135 3.20 1.27 14.80
C VAL A 135 1.91 0.48 14.71
N GLY A 136 1.32 0.21 15.86
CA GLY A 136 -0.01 -0.36 16.01
C GLY A 136 -0.83 0.46 17.00
N PHE A 137 -2.12 0.59 16.74
CA PHE A 137 -3.09 1.25 17.60
C PHE A 137 -4.21 0.26 17.89
N THR A 138 -4.60 0.19 19.16
CA THR A 138 -5.81 -0.53 19.58
C THR A 138 -6.95 0.45 19.80
N LYS A 139 -8.19 0.00 19.65
CA LYS A 139 -9.37 0.76 20.05
C LYS A 139 -9.28 1.27 21.49
N HIS A 140 -9.80 2.48 21.74
CA HIS A 140 -9.67 3.19 23.02
C HIS A 140 -10.34 2.48 24.20
N ASP A 141 -11.40 1.70 23.96
CA ASP A 141 -12.03 0.88 25.01
C ASP A 141 -11.13 -0.29 25.46
N GLY A 142 -10.11 -0.65 24.68
CA GLY A 142 -8.93 -1.43 25.05
C GLY A 142 -9.19 -2.83 25.63
N SER A 143 -10.46 -3.23 25.73
CA SER A 143 -10.92 -4.28 26.62
C SER A 143 -10.82 -5.67 26.01
N SER A 144 -10.81 -5.79 24.68
CA SER A 144 -10.72 -7.08 23.98
C SER A 144 -9.27 -7.49 23.67
N ILE A 145 -8.44 -6.60 23.11
CA ILE A 145 -7.10 -6.96 22.64
C ILE A 145 -6.08 -7.02 23.78
N ARG A 146 -6.07 -6.05 24.71
CA ARG A 146 -5.09 -6.06 25.81
C ARG A 146 -5.24 -7.26 26.74
N THR A 147 -6.46 -7.79 26.87
CA THR A 147 -6.77 -8.95 27.72
C THR A 147 -6.54 -10.28 27.00
N SER A 148 -6.48 -10.28 25.66
CA SER A 148 -6.30 -11.48 24.83
C SER A 148 -4.91 -11.64 24.25
N LEU A 149 -4.10 -10.57 24.19
CA LEU A 149 -2.69 -10.67 23.83
C LEU A 149 -1.95 -11.50 24.90
N PRO A 150 -1.29 -12.60 24.51
CA PRO A 150 -0.47 -13.35 25.46
C PRO A 150 0.61 -12.43 26.07
N ALA A 151 0.89 -12.60 27.36
CA ALA A 151 1.81 -11.72 28.09
C ALA A 151 3.21 -11.63 27.47
N GLU A 152 3.63 -12.63 26.70
CA GLU A 152 4.86 -12.66 25.90
C GLU A 152 4.88 -11.63 24.75
N PHE A 153 3.71 -11.21 24.24
CA PHE A 153 3.57 -10.15 23.22
C PHE A 153 3.41 -8.76 23.82
N LEU A 154 3.31 -8.64 25.14
CA LEU A 154 3.44 -7.40 25.87
C LEU A 154 4.88 -7.37 26.41
N PRO A 155 5.87 -6.84 25.66
CA PRO A 155 7.22 -6.80 26.14
C PRO A 155 7.23 -6.20 27.55
N ASN A 156 8.08 -6.74 28.42
CA ASN A 156 8.51 -6.00 29.60
C ASN A 156 9.32 -4.79 29.11
N TYR A 157 8.62 -3.78 28.57
CA TYR A 157 9.16 -2.55 27.95
C TYR A 157 10.09 -1.77 28.88
N ARG A 158 10.16 -2.16 30.16
CA ARG A 158 11.08 -1.58 31.14
C ARG A 158 12.54 -1.98 30.91
N ASN A 159 12.84 -3.06 30.16
CA ASN A 159 14.20 -3.64 30.13
C ASN A 159 14.85 -3.74 28.74
N GLU A 160 14.18 -3.38 27.64
CA GLU A 160 14.77 -3.44 26.30
C GLU A 160 15.25 -2.07 25.81
N THR A 161 16.48 -2.02 25.28
CA THR A 161 17.01 -0.83 24.60
C THR A 161 16.26 -0.64 23.29
N MET A 162 15.30 0.30 23.27
CA MET A 162 14.63 0.70 22.03
C MET A 162 15.54 1.61 21.19
N ASN A 163 15.54 1.41 19.87
CA ASN A 163 16.16 2.36 18.96
C ASN A 163 15.30 3.63 18.91
N PHE A 164 15.78 4.72 19.50
CA PHE A 164 15.08 6.00 19.53
C PHE A 164 15.11 6.74 18.18
N SER A 165 16.06 6.43 17.29
CA SER A 165 16.22 7.18 16.04
C SER A 165 14.96 7.11 15.16
N PRO A 166 14.36 5.93 14.90
CA PRO A 166 13.09 5.84 14.18
C PRO A 166 11.91 6.56 14.86
N LEU A 167 11.90 6.64 16.19
CA LEU A 167 10.87 7.39 16.93
C LEU A 167 11.03 8.90 16.67
N ILE A 168 12.23 9.44 16.80
CA ILE A 168 12.53 10.85 16.58
C ILE A 168 12.20 11.27 15.14
N THR A 169 12.64 10.49 14.14
CA THR A 169 12.36 10.81 12.74
C THR A 169 10.86 10.70 12.42
N THR A 170 10.14 9.77 13.06
CA THR A 170 8.67 9.68 12.95
C THR A 170 7.99 10.90 13.54
N CYS A 171 8.39 11.37 14.73
CA CYS A 171 7.85 12.58 15.33
C CYS A 171 8.04 13.82 14.45
N GLY A 172 9.24 13.99 13.87
CA GLY A 172 9.51 15.07 12.91
C GLY A 172 8.60 14.99 11.69
N ALA A 173 8.48 13.80 11.10
CA ALA A 173 7.66 13.59 9.91
C ALA A 173 6.15 13.78 10.17
N LEU A 174 5.65 13.40 11.35
CA LEU A 174 4.28 13.69 11.78
C LEU A 174 4.05 15.20 11.93
N SER A 175 5.02 15.91 12.51
CA SER A 175 4.95 17.38 12.65
C SER A 175 4.87 18.05 11.27
N ASP A 176 5.66 17.61 10.30
CA ASP A 176 5.63 18.08 8.91
C ASP A 176 4.29 17.84 8.22
N ILE A 177 3.62 16.73 8.54
CA ILE A 177 2.29 16.40 8.00
C ILE A 177 1.23 17.27 8.64
N CYS A 178 1.25 17.41 9.97
CA CYS A 178 0.30 18.24 10.70
C CYS A 178 0.41 19.73 10.35
N ALA A 179 1.62 20.22 10.04
CA ALA A 179 1.86 21.61 9.67
C ALA A 179 1.44 21.94 8.23
N LYS A 180 1.27 20.94 7.36
CA LYS A 180 0.79 21.14 6.00
C LYS A 180 -0.72 21.01 6.00
N ASP A 181 -1.43 22.07 5.61
CA ASP A 181 -2.78 21.92 5.11
C ASP A 181 -2.73 20.86 4.01
N CYS A 182 -3.51 19.80 4.17
CA CYS A 182 -3.56 18.68 3.25
C CYS A 182 -3.97 19.21 1.86
N VAL A 183 -3.02 19.67 1.05
CA VAL A 183 -3.27 20.18 -0.30
C VAL A 183 -4.12 19.14 -1.01
N GLY A 184 -5.29 19.59 -1.48
CA GLY A 184 -6.44 18.74 -1.76
C GLY A 184 -6.05 17.49 -2.55
N HIS A 185 -6.30 16.33 -1.94
CA HIS A 185 -6.04 15.00 -2.51
C HIS A 185 -6.50 14.88 -3.95
N GLU A 186 -7.69 15.42 -4.22
CA GLU A 186 -8.33 15.38 -5.52
C GLU A 186 -7.54 16.15 -6.58
N SER A 187 -6.88 17.26 -6.23
CA SER A 187 -6.10 18.05 -7.19
C SER A 187 -4.93 17.27 -7.78
N ILE A 188 -4.21 16.49 -6.96
CA ILE A 188 -3.09 15.65 -7.42
C ILE A 188 -3.63 14.49 -8.26
N ILE A 189 -4.72 13.87 -7.82
CA ILE A 189 -5.38 12.76 -8.52
C ILE A 189 -5.81 13.21 -9.91
N SER A 190 -6.61 14.27 -10.02
CA SER A 190 -7.11 14.80 -11.28
C SER A 190 -5.99 15.33 -12.18
N ALA A 191 -4.99 16.03 -11.63
CA ALA A 191 -3.85 16.52 -12.42
C ALA A 191 -3.00 15.38 -12.98
N SER A 192 -2.76 14.34 -12.19
CA SER A 192 -2.01 13.15 -12.64
C SER A 192 -2.78 12.39 -13.71
N GLN A 193 -4.09 12.18 -13.51
CA GLN A 193 -4.93 11.46 -14.46
C GLN A 193 -5.00 12.19 -15.80
N LYS A 194 -5.26 13.50 -15.79
CA LYS A 194 -5.30 14.31 -17.00
C LYS A 194 -3.99 14.18 -17.81
N ARG A 195 -2.85 14.30 -17.13
CA ARG A 195 -1.54 14.21 -17.78
C ARG A 195 -1.21 12.81 -18.28
N LEU A 196 -1.49 11.78 -17.49
CA LEU A 196 -1.25 10.40 -17.89
C LEU A 196 -2.17 9.96 -19.04
N SER A 197 -3.35 10.58 -19.17
CA SER A 197 -4.26 10.33 -20.31
C SER A 197 -3.91 11.10 -21.59
N GLU A 198 -3.12 12.19 -21.48
CA GLU A 198 -2.63 12.94 -22.65
C GLU A 198 -1.47 12.22 -23.35
N GLU A 199 -0.75 11.40 -22.60
CA GLU A 199 0.35 10.57 -23.07
C GLU A 199 -0.24 9.17 -23.38
N GLU A 200 0.32 8.43 -24.35
CA GLU A 200 -0.19 7.12 -24.82
C GLU A 200 -0.07 5.98 -23.77
N TRP A 201 -0.45 6.22 -22.52
CA TRP A 201 -0.42 5.25 -21.42
C TRP A 201 -1.82 4.78 -21.10
N ASP A 202 -1.96 3.47 -20.95
CA ASP A 202 -3.18 2.88 -20.42
C ASP A 202 -3.19 3.05 -18.91
N LEU A 203 -3.95 4.04 -18.44
CA LEU A 203 -4.16 4.24 -17.02
C LEU A 203 -5.12 3.18 -16.48
N ILE A 204 -4.66 2.40 -15.50
CA ILE A 204 -5.45 1.37 -14.83
C ILE A 204 -5.96 1.97 -13.52
N THR A 205 -7.21 2.42 -13.49
CA THR A 205 -7.84 3.01 -12.31
C THR A 205 -9.02 2.18 -11.79
N PRO A 206 -9.16 2.03 -10.46
CA PRO A 206 -10.42 1.57 -9.89
C PRO A 206 -11.48 2.68 -10.00
N ASP A 207 -12.72 2.38 -9.61
CA ASP A 207 -13.78 3.39 -9.45
C ASP A 207 -13.27 4.60 -8.66
N GLY A 208 -13.76 5.79 -9.02
CA GLY A 208 -13.26 7.09 -8.55
C GLY A 208 -13.12 7.17 -7.03
N THR A 209 -14.12 6.68 -6.31
CA THR A 209 -14.13 6.74 -4.83
C THR A 209 -13.07 5.85 -4.20
N MET A 210 -12.65 4.78 -4.89
CA MET A 210 -11.63 3.82 -4.47
C MET A 210 -10.22 4.18 -4.95
N GLN A 211 -10.01 5.33 -5.56
CA GLN A 211 -8.67 5.76 -5.97
C GLN A 211 -7.86 6.29 -4.78
N SER A 212 -6.59 5.88 -4.72
CA SER A 212 -5.58 6.49 -3.87
C SER A 212 -4.65 7.39 -4.70
N ARG A 213 -3.48 7.80 -4.21
CA ARG A 213 -2.40 8.46 -4.98
C ARG A 213 -1.38 7.48 -5.58
N ILE A 214 -1.62 6.18 -5.42
CA ILE A 214 -0.89 5.14 -6.17
C ILE A 214 -1.55 5.03 -7.55
N ARG A 215 -0.75 5.06 -8.61
CA ARG A 215 -1.20 4.92 -10.00
C ARG A 215 -0.61 3.66 -10.60
N LEU A 216 -1.43 2.96 -11.37
CA LEU A 216 -0.99 1.89 -12.24
C LEU A 216 -1.13 2.39 -13.68
N ILE A 217 -0.03 2.37 -14.42
CA ILE A 217 -0.02 2.64 -15.85
C ILE A 217 0.51 1.39 -16.56
N ARG A 218 0.00 1.09 -17.74
CA ARG A 218 0.57 0.05 -18.59
C ARG A 218 1.30 0.70 -19.75
N CYS A 219 2.53 0.25 -19.94
CA CYS A 219 3.33 0.62 -21.10
C CYS A 219 2.92 -0.24 -22.28
N HIS A 220 2.65 0.38 -23.44
CA HIS A 220 2.46 -0.35 -24.70
C HIS A 220 3.77 -0.85 -25.31
N LEU A 221 4.91 -0.31 -24.85
CA LEU A 221 6.20 -0.84 -25.26
C LEU A 221 6.32 -2.26 -24.73
N ASN A 222 6.55 -3.22 -25.64
CA ASN A 222 7.00 -4.58 -25.32
C ASN A 222 8.44 -4.58 -24.78
N ALA A 223 8.73 -3.69 -23.82
CA ALA A 223 10.01 -3.58 -23.17
C ALA A 223 10.09 -4.55 -22.00
N ASN A 224 11.27 -5.13 -21.80
CA ASN A 224 11.55 -5.93 -20.61
C ASN A 224 11.30 -5.07 -19.34
N PRO A 225 10.56 -5.56 -18.33
CA PRO A 225 10.27 -4.83 -17.10
C PRO A 225 11.51 -4.26 -16.38
N LEU A 226 12.65 -4.96 -16.43
CA LEU A 226 13.91 -4.50 -15.84
C LEU A 226 14.48 -3.30 -16.59
N ILE A 227 14.41 -3.30 -17.93
CA ILE A 227 14.86 -2.17 -18.75
C ILE A 227 14.00 -0.95 -18.44
N LEU A 228 12.67 -1.12 -18.43
CA LEU A 228 11.73 -0.04 -18.10
C LEU A 228 11.99 0.53 -16.71
N ARG A 229 12.23 -0.34 -15.71
CA ARG A 229 12.58 0.10 -14.35
C ARG A 229 13.88 0.89 -14.34
N THR A 230 14.93 0.40 -15.00
CA THR A 230 16.23 1.09 -15.09
C THR A 230 16.10 2.46 -15.76
N MET A 231 15.29 2.58 -16.81
CA MET A 231 15.01 3.86 -17.47
C MET A 231 14.31 4.85 -16.55
N LEU A 232 13.33 4.40 -15.75
CA LEU A 232 12.64 5.24 -14.78
C LEU A 232 13.59 5.68 -13.64
N VAL A 233 14.38 4.76 -13.11
CA VAL A 233 15.38 5.05 -12.07
C VAL A 233 16.45 6.02 -12.57
N GLY A 234 16.92 5.86 -13.81
CA GLY A 234 17.88 6.77 -14.44
C GLY A 234 17.38 8.21 -14.56
N ARG A 235 16.07 8.42 -14.47
CA ARG A 235 15.42 9.75 -14.43
C ARG A 235 14.99 10.18 -13.03
N GLY A 236 15.42 9.46 -12.00
CA GLY A 236 15.06 9.73 -10.61
C GLY A 236 13.58 9.48 -10.31
N ILE A 237 12.93 8.58 -11.05
CA ILE A 237 11.55 8.14 -10.81
C ILE A 237 11.59 6.79 -10.10
N ALA A 238 11.23 6.77 -8.82
CA ALA A 238 11.07 5.53 -8.08
C ALA A 238 9.75 4.85 -8.46
N ALA A 239 9.84 3.74 -9.19
CA ALA A 239 8.69 2.97 -9.65
C ALA A 239 8.87 1.48 -9.38
N THR A 240 7.75 0.76 -9.28
CA THR A 240 7.73 -0.70 -9.32
C THR A 240 7.19 -1.13 -10.67
N VAL A 241 7.91 -1.99 -11.39
CA VAL A 241 7.46 -2.54 -12.68
C VAL A 241 7.13 -4.01 -12.47
N PHE A 242 5.92 -4.40 -12.85
CA PHE A 242 5.43 -5.78 -12.78
C PHE A 242 5.80 -6.56 -14.03
N ALA A 243 5.68 -7.88 -13.96
CA ALA A 243 6.06 -8.79 -15.05
C ALA A 243 5.23 -8.56 -16.34
N ASP A 244 3.98 -8.08 -16.21
CA ASP A 244 3.08 -7.77 -17.33
C ASP A 244 3.29 -6.36 -17.92
N GLY A 245 4.39 -5.68 -17.55
CA GLY A 245 4.70 -4.33 -18.02
C GLY A 245 3.90 -3.23 -17.32
N THR A 246 3.03 -3.56 -16.36
CA THR A 246 2.37 -2.54 -15.53
C THR A 246 3.39 -1.86 -14.61
N VAL A 247 3.37 -0.54 -14.58
CA VAL A 247 4.20 0.31 -13.73
C VAL A 247 3.33 0.89 -12.62
N ARG A 248 3.75 0.67 -11.38
CA ARG A 248 3.19 1.32 -10.20
C ARG A 248 4.00 2.55 -9.84
N LEU A 249 3.32 3.68 -9.80
CA LEU A 249 3.83 4.98 -9.39
C LEU A 249 3.18 5.40 -8.07
N SER A 250 3.96 5.98 -7.16
CA SER A 250 3.45 6.56 -5.91
C SER A 250 3.64 8.07 -5.98
N LEU A 251 2.55 8.82 -6.13
CA LEU A 251 2.60 10.26 -6.34
C LEU A 251 2.54 10.98 -5.00
N GLY A 252 3.71 11.40 -4.49
CA GLY A 252 3.83 12.08 -3.20
C GLY A 252 3.52 13.56 -3.30
N VAL A 253 3.95 14.21 -4.38
CA VAL A 253 3.77 15.66 -4.63
C VAL A 253 3.69 15.96 -6.13
N THR A 254 3.18 17.14 -6.49
CA THR A 254 3.02 17.58 -7.89
C THR A 254 4.31 17.53 -8.72
N ARG A 255 5.49 17.65 -8.08
CA ARG A 255 6.79 17.57 -8.77
C ARG A 255 7.06 16.21 -9.42
N ASP A 256 6.53 15.12 -8.85
CA ASP A 256 6.75 13.77 -9.39
C ASP A 256 6.07 13.61 -10.76
N ILE A 257 4.93 14.27 -10.95
CA ILE A 257 4.15 14.26 -12.19
C ILE A 257 4.90 14.96 -13.33
N VAL A 258 5.63 16.04 -13.03
CA VAL A 258 6.41 16.78 -14.05
C VAL A 258 7.52 15.91 -14.62
N LYS A 259 8.27 15.19 -13.77
CA LYS A 259 9.35 14.30 -14.21
C LYS A 259 8.86 13.19 -15.14
N ILE A 260 7.66 12.66 -14.87
CA ILE A 260 7.05 11.63 -15.73
C ILE A 260 6.72 12.20 -17.11
N ASN A 261 6.17 13.41 -17.19
CA ASN A 261 5.86 14.06 -18.47
C ASN A 261 7.12 14.40 -19.29
N ASP A 262 8.18 14.85 -18.64
CA ASP A 262 9.42 15.15 -19.36
C ASP A 262 10.00 13.87 -19.97
N TRP A 263 9.88 12.75 -19.25
CA TRP A 263 10.28 11.45 -19.76
C TRP A 263 9.47 11.00 -20.99
N THR A 264 8.14 11.15 -20.99
CA THR A 264 7.32 10.67 -22.11
C THR A 264 7.62 11.45 -23.40
N LYS A 265 7.88 12.77 -23.29
CA LYS A 265 8.25 13.62 -24.44
C LYS A 265 9.63 13.29 -25.01
N GLU A 266 10.57 12.92 -24.16
CA GLU A 266 11.96 12.60 -24.55
C GLU A 266 12.16 11.14 -24.94
N SER A 267 11.16 10.27 -24.74
CA SER A 267 11.30 8.85 -25.03
C SER A 267 11.37 8.61 -26.54
N PRO A 268 12.36 7.82 -27.02
CA PRO A 268 12.47 7.52 -28.45
C PRO A 268 11.19 6.81 -28.92
N LYS A 269 10.42 7.46 -29.79
CA LYS A 269 9.33 6.82 -30.53
C LYS A 269 9.95 5.66 -31.32
N GLU A 270 9.67 4.42 -30.91
CA GLU A 270 9.95 3.06 -31.41
C GLU A 270 11.17 2.80 -32.33
N ASN A 271 11.58 3.72 -33.19
CA ASN A 271 12.68 3.59 -34.15
C ASN A 271 14.09 3.61 -33.54
N GLY A 272 14.23 3.85 -32.23
CA GLY A 272 15.54 4.02 -31.56
C GLY A 272 15.88 2.98 -30.48
N VAL A 273 14.97 2.09 -30.09
CA VAL A 273 15.25 1.12 -29.01
C VAL A 273 16.13 -0.04 -29.51
N ASN A 274 16.09 -0.32 -30.82
CA ASN A 274 16.96 -1.33 -31.44
C ASN A 274 18.46 -0.93 -31.44
N SER A 275 18.81 0.35 -31.32
CA SER A 275 20.22 0.79 -31.33
C SER A 275 20.88 0.76 -29.94
N ILE A 276 20.12 0.70 -28.85
CA ILE A 276 20.68 0.57 -27.49
C ILE A 276 20.99 -0.91 -27.15
N LEU A 277 20.35 -1.87 -27.83
CA LEU A 277 20.57 -3.31 -27.61
C LEU A 277 21.85 -3.87 -28.25
N ALA A 278 22.64 -3.06 -28.97
CA ALA A 278 23.85 -3.51 -29.68
C ALA A 278 25.16 -3.35 -28.88
N MET A 279 25.13 -2.90 -27.62
CA MET A 279 26.34 -2.79 -26.80
C MET A 279 26.22 -3.59 -25.50
N GLY A 280 26.85 -4.78 -25.48
CA GLY A 280 27.29 -5.43 -24.25
C GLY A 280 26.68 -6.81 -23.94
N SER A 281 26.98 -7.84 -24.75
CA SER A 281 26.88 -9.23 -24.30
C SER A 281 28.10 -9.57 -23.44
N GLY A 282 28.08 -9.19 -22.17
CA GLY A 282 28.98 -9.71 -21.13
C GLY A 282 28.22 -10.73 -20.28
N GLN A 283 28.67 -11.99 -20.28
CA GLN A 283 28.18 -13.05 -19.38
C GLN A 283 28.33 -12.63 -17.91
N CYS A 284 27.28 -12.83 -17.11
CA CYS A 284 27.35 -12.80 -15.65
C CYS A 284 26.44 -13.90 -15.09
N ASP A 285 27.02 -14.66 -14.16
CA ASP A 285 26.52 -15.90 -13.59
C ASP A 285 25.31 -15.74 -12.65
N ASP A 286 24.53 -16.82 -12.58
CA ASP A 286 23.38 -17.03 -11.72
C ASP A 286 23.76 -16.98 -10.22
N SER A 287 23.35 -15.91 -9.54
CA SER A 287 23.05 -15.99 -8.10
C SER A 287 21.96 -14.96 -7.73
N GLY A 288 20.75 -15.48 -7.55
CA GLY A 288 19.57 -14.69 -7.18
C GLY A 288 19.74 -14.01 -5.82
N SER A 289 19.77 -12.68 -5.84
CA SER A 289 19.51 -11.86 -4.66
C SER A 289 18.92 -10.51 -5.09
N VAL A 290 17.75 -10.17 -4.53
CA VAL A 290 17.08 -8.89 -4.77
C VAL A 290 17.70 -7.85 -3.83
N ALA A 291 18.62 -7.04 -4.34
CA ALA A 291 19.16 -5.89 -3.61
C ALA A 291 18.25 -4.67 -3.75
N CYS A 292 17.73 -4.16 -2.63
CA CYS A 292 17.17 -2.82 -2.54
C CYS A 292 18.33 -1.83 -2.32
N VAL A 293 18.74 -1.11 -3.36
CA VAL A 293 19.71 -0.02 -3.23
C VAL A 293 18.97 1.24 -2.75
N ALA A 294 19.26 1.66 -1.51
CA ALA A 294 18.90 2.99 -1.04
C ALA A 294 19.92 3.99 -1.60
N ILE A 295 19.46 4.93 -2.44
CA ILE A 295 20.29 6.05 -2.89
C ILE A 295 20.33 7.07 -1.75
N SER A 296 21.49 7.18 -1.11
CA SER A 296 21.81 8.24 -0.14
C SER A 296 22.32 9.47 -0.92
N ASP A 297 21.55 10.55 -0.93
CA ASP A 297 22.05 11.88 -1.31
C ASP A 297 23.12 12.32 -0.29
N ARG A 298 24.39 12.32 -0.70
CA ARG A 298 25.43 13.09 0.01
C ARG A 298 25.28 14.55 -0.39
N ALA A 299 24.79 15.36 0.53
CA ALA A 299 25.00 16.80 0.49
C ALA A 299 26.50 17.10 0.68
N ALA A 300 26.99 18.04 -0.12
CA ALA A 300 28.35 18.56 -0.09
C ALA A 300 28.69 19.26 1.24
N GLY A 301 29.98 19.20 1.62
CA GLY A 301 30.54 19.93 2.76
C GLY A 301 32.07 19.85 2.84
N SER A 302 32.72 20.79 2.13
CA SER A 302 34.05 21.40 2.31
C SER A 302 35.27 20.60 2.80
N GLY A 303 36.28 20.56 1.94
CA GLY A 303 37.71 20.76 2.23
C GLY A 303 38.29 21.64 1.14
#